data_AF-A0A2R6QMG9-F1
#
_entry.id   AF-A0A2R6QMG9-F1
#
_cell.length_a   1.000
_cell.length_b   1.000
_cell.length_c   1.000
_cell.angle_alpha   90.00
_cell.angle_beta   90.00
_cell.angle_gamma   90.00
#
_symmetry.space_group_name_H-M   'P 1'
#
loop_
_entity.id
_entity.type
_entity.pdbx_description
1 polymer ?
#
loop_
_entity_poly.entity_id
_entity_poly.type
_entity_poly.pdbx_seq_one_letter_code
_entity_poly.pdbx_strand_id
1 'polypeptide(L)'
;MQTLYSHFLFLCFSCFSFVSLVHSWSQNQQFNQANNYEGSSNLVNLEYHMGPVLTAPINLYIIWYGHWNPTHQSTIRDFLYSLSSPAPFPSVSDWWRTVRLYTDQTGSNITGNIAISGEYYDYKYSHGNRLTRLTIQSIIKTSVSSYPRALPLNYHNGLYMVLTSSDVLVEEFCRAVCGFHYFTFPAIVGVTMPYFWVGYSGSQCPGMCAYPFAWPKYSGKPPPGSSGVDNIMGAPNGDAGADGMISVIAHELAEVSSNPLVNAWYAGDDPTAPTEIADLCVGVYGSGGGGGYVGEVYKDSWGNGFNVNGVRGRKFLVQWIWNPVKRRCFGPNAMD
;
A
#
# COMPACT_ATOMS: atom_id res chain seq x y z
N MET A 1 46.27 -3.16 66.47
CA MET A 1 45.97 -2.56 67.78
C MET A 1 44.93 -1.49 67.53
N GLN A 2 43.65 -1.79 67.75
CA GLN A 2 42.84 -1.34 68.92
C GLN A 2 42.67 0.19 68.90
N THR A 3 41.49 0.80 68.80
CA THR A 3 40.23 0.64 69.57
C THR A 3 39.09 1.33 68.77
N LEU A 4 37.94 0.72 68.48
CA LEU A 4 36.70 0.54 69.29
C LEU A 4 36.26 1.76 70.14
N TYR A 5 35.14 2.40 69.78
CA TYR A 5 34.14 2.91 70.73
C TYR A 5 32.73 2.88 70.11
N SER A 6 31.82 2.27 70.87
CA SER A 6 30.39 2.10 70.66
C SER A 6 29.65 3.08 71.57
N HIS A 7 28.48 3.59 71.15
CA HIS A 7 27.19 3.33 71.81
C HIS A 7 26.08 4.40 71.63
N PHE A 8 24.85 3.84 71.60
CA PHE A 8 23.56 4.32 72.10
C PHE A 8 22.53 4.99 71.17
N LEU A 9 21.48 4.20 70.88
CA LEU A 9 20.12 4.61 70.52
C LEU A 9 19.49 5.54 71.58
N PHE A 10 18.62 6.46 71.17
CA PHE A 10 17.27 6.60 71.75
C PHE A 10 16.29 7.27 70.78
N LEU A 11 15.10 6.69 70.67
CA LEU A 11 13.92 7.19 69.94
C LEU A 11 13.41 8.51 70.53
N CYS A 12 12.88 9.39 69.68
CA CYS A 12 11.67 10.15 70.01
C CYS A 12 10.79 10.41 68.78
N PHE A 13 9.56 9.93 68.90
CA PHE A 13 8.40 10.18 68.06
C PHE A 13 8.09 11.69 67.98
N SER A 14 7.74 12.18 66.79
CA SER A 14 6.70 13.20 66.66
C SER A 14 5.90 12.97 65.37
N CYS A 15 4.61 12.71 65.58
CA CYS A 15 3.58 12.60 64.56
C CYS A 15 3.42 13.92 63.80
N PHE A 16 3.41 13.87 62.48
CA PHE A 16 2.51 14.71 61.69
C PHE A 16 1.89 13.88 60.57
N SER A 17 0.62 13.54 60.77
CA SER A 17 -0.27 12.95 59.79
C SER A 17 -0.67 14.02 58.78
N PHE A 18 -0.28 13.86 57.51
CA PHE A 18 -0.98 14.52 56.41
C PHE A 18 -1.75 13.45 55.63
N VAL A 19 -3.04 13.40 55.90
CA VAL A 19 -4.04 12.76 55.05
C VAL A 19 -4.20 13.64 53.81
N SER A 20 -3.72 13.19 52.66
CA SER A 20 -4.15 13.75 51.37
C SER A 20 -5.11 12.76 50.72
N LEU A 21 -6.37 13.20 50.70
CA LEU A 21 -7.53 12.57 50.09
C LEU A 21 -7.24 12.10 48.66
N VAL A 22 -7.51 10.83 48.41
CA VAL A 22 -7.67 10.26 47.07
C VAL A 22 -8.94 10.87 46.47
N HIS A 23 -8.80 11.89 45.63
CA HIS A 23 -9.87 12.34 44.73
C HIS A 23 -9.74 11.58 43.42
N SER A 24 -10.44 10.44 43.35
CA SER A 24 -10.81 9.82 42.09
C SER A 24 -11.78 10.75 41.36
N TRP A 25 -11.37 11.45 40.30
CA TRP A 25 -12.29 12.05 39.33
C TRP A 25 -11.66 12.04 37.92
N SER A 26 -12.29 11.24 37.06
CA SER A 26 -12.33 11.29 35.58
C SER A 26 -11.01 11.25 34.79
N GLN A 27 -10.45 10.04 34.62
CA GLN A 27 -9.59 9.70 33.47
C GLN A 27 -10.38 9.55 32.14
N ASN A 28 -11.69 9.80 32.12
CA ASN A 28 -12.55 9.55 30.95
C ASN A 28 -12.61 10.71 29.93
N GLN A 29 -11.93 11.84 30.15
CA GLN A 29 -11.96 12.97 29.21
C GLN A 29 -10.71 13.15 28.35
N GLN A 30 -9.61 12.44 28.64
CA GLN A 30 -8.36 12.59 27.88
C GLN A 30 -8.25 11.66 26.65
N PHE A 31 -9.16 10.69 26.52
CA PHE A 31 -9.28 9.81 25.34
C PHE A 31 -10.23 10.35 24.25
N ASN A 32 -10.85 11.51 24.44
CA ASN A 32 -11.79 12.11 23.47
C ASN A 32 -11.15 13.13 22.51
N GLN A 33 -9.83 13.21 22.46
CA GLN A 33 -9.12 13.88 21.36
C GLN A 33 -8.33 12.83 20.60
N ALA A 34 -8.98 12.22 19.61
CA ALA A 34 -8.27 11.56 18.52
C ALA A 34 -7.48 12.64 17.78
N ASN A 35 -6.26 12.89 18.23
CA ASN A 35 -5.33 13.68 17.45
C ASN A 35 -5.02 12.85 16.19
N ASN A 36 -5.41 13.37 15.02
CA ASN A 36 -5.28 12.76 13.70
C ASN A 36 -3.81 12.60 13.28
N TYR A 37 -3.05 11.75 13.97
CA TYR A 37 -1.65 11.42 13.69
C TYR A 37 -1.50 10.31 12.63
N GLU A 38 -2.53 10.08 11.81
CA GLU A 38 -2.57 9.11 10.71
C GLU A 38 -1.60 9.52 9.59
N GLY A 39 -0.31 9.30 9.83
CA GLY A 39 0.78 9.74 8.96
C GLY A 39 1.02 11.26 8.93
N SER A 40 0.25 12.07 9.66
CA SER A 40 0.43 13.53 9.66
C SER A 40 1.76 13.91 10.32
N SER A 41 2.61 14.62 9.58
CA SER A 41 3.87 15.12 10.07
C SER A 41 4.21 16.43 9.39
N ASN A 42 4.57 17.44 10.20
CA ASN A 42 5.11 18.70 9.70
C ASN A 42 6.51 18.53 9.05
N LEU A 43 7.07 17.32 9.11
CA LEU A 43 8.35 16.95 8.49
C LEU A 43 8.16 16.36 7.08
N VAL A 44 6.93 16.01 6.68
CA VAL A 44 6.66 15.55 5.32
C VAL A 44 6.60 16.75 4.39
N ASN A 45 7.64 16.90 3.59
CA ASN A 45 7.74 17.93 2.56
C ASN A 45 7.59 17.29 1.18
N LEU A 46 6.36 17.00 0.79
CA LEU A 46 6.05 16.45 -0.53
C LEU A 46 6.10 17.56 -1.58
N GLU A 47 6.94 17.39 -2.58
CA GLU A 47 7.23 18.41 -3.59
C GLU A 47 7.03 17.90 -5.02
N TYR A 48 6.86 18.86 -5.93
CA TYR A 48 6.78 18.60 -7.36
C TYR A 48 8.10 18.98 -8.04
N HIS A 49 8.73 18.01 -8.69
CA HIS A 49 10.06 18.04 -9.28
C HIS A 49 10.04 18.20 -10.80
N MET A 50 8.96 18.79 -11.34
CA MET A 50 8.83 19.19 -12.75
C MET A 50 8.72 18.05 -13.78
N GLY A 51 8.62 16.80 -13.32
CA GLY A 51 8.35 15.63 -14.17
C GLY A 51 6.89 15.51 -14.61
N PRO A 52 6.58 14.67 -15.61
CA PRO A 52 5.21 14.45 -16.05
C PRO A 52 4.38 13.66 -15.02
N VAL A 53 3.06 13.78 -15.08
CA VAL A 53 2.11 12.86 -14.41
C VAL A 53 1.18 12.24 -15.46
N LEU A 54 0.47 11.16 -15.14
CA LEU A 54 -0.42 10.48 -16.10
C LEU A 54 -1.79 11.19 -16.24
N THR A 55 -1.82 12.26 -17.05
CA THR A 55 -3.01 13.12 -17.25
C THR A 55 -3.96 12.62 -18.35
N ALA A 56 -3.44 11.93 -19.36
CA ALA A 56 -4.24 11.31 -20.42
C ALA A 56 -4.96 10.04 -19.93
N PRO A 57 -6.10 9.63 -20.54
CA PRO A 57 -6.72 8.33 -20.24
C PRO A 57 -5.71 7.18 -20.32
N ILE A 58 -5.62 6.36 -19.26
CA ILE A 58 -4.63 5.28 -19.16
C ILE A 58 -5.17 4.03 -19.85
N ASN A 59 -4.43 3.55 -20.84
CA ASN A 59 -4.59 2.23 -21.44
C ASN A 59 -3.72 1.24 -20.68
N LEU A 60 -4.32 0.50 -19.75
CA LEU A 60 -3.63 -0.44 -18.88
C LEU A 60 -3.48 -1.80 -19.57
N TYR A 61 -2.24 -2.29 -19.69
CA TYR A 61 -1.92 -3.59 -20.26
C TYR A 61 -1.40 -4.54 -19.19
N ILE A 62 -2.07 -5.68 -19.00
CA ILE A 62 -1.72 -6.65 -17.97
C ILE A 62 -0.84 -7.75 -18.55
N ILE A 63 0.25 -8.06 -17.89
CA ILE A 63 1.14 -9.17 -18.24
C ILE A 63 1.11 -10.18 -17.09
N TRP A 64 0.41 -11.28 -17.30
CA TRP A 64 0.33 -12.41 -16.37
C TRP A 64 1.52 -13.34 -16.58
N TYR A 65 2.53 -13.26 -15.71
CA TYR A 65 3.73 -14.09 -15.80
C TYR A 65 3.67 -15.28 -14.83
N GLY A 66 3.77 -16.49 -15.37
CA GLY A 66 3.67 -17.76 -14.65
C GLY A 66 2.25 -18.35 -14.56
N HIS A 67 2.04 -19.34 -13.68
CA HIS A 67 0.77 -20.06 -13.54
C HIS A 67 -0.21 -19.34 -12.62
N TRP A 68 -1.25 -18.76 -13.21
CA TRP A 68 -2.25 -17.98 -12.49
C TRP A 68 -3.51 -18.75 -12.15
N ASN A 69 -4.00 -18.58 -10.91
CA ASN A 69 -5.35 -18.98 -10.52
C ASN A 69 -6.37 -18.03 -11.18
N PRO A 70 -7.34 -18.54 -11.96
CA PRO A 70 -8.36 -17.71 -12.61
C PRO A 70 -9.16 -16.83 -11.64
N THR A 71 -9.39 -17.28 -10.41
CA THR A 71 -10.09 -16.51 -9.37
C THR A 71 -9.27 -15.29 -8.96
N HIS A 72 -7.95 -15.43 -8.79
CA HIS A 72 -7.08 -14.30 -8.44
C HIS A 72 -7.04 -13.27 -9.58
N GLN A 73 -6.94 -13.74 -10.83
CA GLN A 73 -7.01 -12.84 -11.99
C GLN A 73 -8.35 -12.11 -12.07
N SER A 74 -9.47 -12.80 -11.79
CA SER A 74 -10.80 -12.20 -11.75
C SER A 74 -10.90 -11.09 -10.69
N THR A 75 -10.42 -11.35 -9.47
CA THR A 75 -10.38 -10.36 -8.39
C THR A 75 -9.57 -9.11 -8.77
N ILE A 76 -8.37 -9.29 -9.36
CA ILE A 76 -7.52 -8.19 -9.82
C ILE A 76 -8.18 -7.40 -10.94
N ARG A 77 -8.79 -8.07 -11.93
CA ARG A 77 -9.54 -7.39 -13.00
C ARG A 77 -10.70 -6.57 -12.44
N ASP A 78 -11.49 -7.15 -11.54
CA ASP A 78 -12.61 -6.44 -10.91
C ASP A 78 -12.12 -5.21 -10.12
N PHE A 79 -11.00 -5.29 -9.41
CA PHE A 79 -10.39 -4.13 -8.76
C PHE A 79 -10.04 -3.03 -9.77
N LEU A 80 -9.35 -3.37 -10.85
CA LEU A 80 -8.94 -2.42 -11.89
C LEU A 80 -10.15 -1.78 -12.58
N TYR A 81 -11.20 -2.56 -12.86
CA TYR A 81 -12.46 -2.01 -13.40
C TYR A 81 -13.12 -1.02 -12.41
N SER A 82 -12.94 -1.23 -11.11
CA SER A 82 -13.55 -0.39 -10.06
C SER A 82 -12.91 1.00 -9.95
N LEU A 83 -11.73 1.25 -10.55
CA LEU A 83 -11.09 2.57 -10.56
C LEU A 83 -11.92 3.60 -11.36
N SER A 84 -12.56 3.15 -12.44
CA SER A 84 -13.30 4.02 -13.38
C SER A 84 -14.80 3.72 -13.42
N SER A 85 -15.29 2.77 -12.62
CA SER A 85 -16.68 2.32 -12.61
C SER A 85 -17.39 2.73 -11.33
N PRO A 86 -18.70 3.05 -11.38
CA PRO A 86 -19.47 3.35 -10.19
C PRO A 86 -19.63 2.11 -9.29
N ALA A 87 -19.50 2.31 -7.98
CA ALA A 87 -19.78 1.33 -6.94
C ALA A 87 -20.29 2.05 -5.67
N PRO A 88 -20.89 1.34 -4.70
CA PRO A 88 -21.36 1.95 -3.46
C PRO A 88 -20.24 2.72 -2.72
N PHE A 89 -20.57 3.88 -2.16
CA PHE A 89 -19.64 4.64 -1.33
C PHE A 89 -19.34 3.89 -0.02
N PRO A 90 -18.09 3.92 0.48
CA PRO A 90 -16.89 4.40 -0.21
C PRO A 90 -16.46 3.40 -1.29
N SER A 91 -16.14 3.88 -2.49
CA SER A 91 -15.72 3.05 -3.63
C SER A 91 -14.23 3.16 -3.95
N VAL A 92 -13.71 2.23 -4.76
CA VAL A 92 -12.35 2.32 -5.33
C VAL A 92 -12.17 3.62 -6.12
N SER A 93 -13.19 4.05 -6.86
CA SER A 93 -13.17 5.33 -7.58
C SER A 93 -13.12 6.55 -6.64
N ASP A 94 -13.77 6.48 -5.46
CA ASP A 94 -13.69 7.53 -4.44
C ASP A 94 -12.28 7.61 -3.83
N TRP A 95 -11.64 6.45 -3.63
CA TRP A 95 -10.24 6.38 -3.21
C TRP A 95 -9.30 6.99 -4.25
N TRP A 96 -9.51 6.69 -5.54
CA TRP A 96 -8.72 7.24 -6.64
C TRP A 96 -8.80 8.78 -6.74
N ARG A 97 -9.85 9.41 -6.20
CA ARG A 97 -9.95 10.88 -6.17
C ARG A 97 -8.81 11.55 -5.42
N THR A 98 -8.21 10.90 -4.42
CA THR A 98 -7.03 11.43 -3.73
C THR A 98 -5.83 11.48 -4.67
N VAL A 99 -5.61 10.44 -5.47
CA VAL A 99 -4.53 10.40 -6.49
C VAL A 99 -4.74 11.50 -7.52
N ARG A 100 -6.00 11.77 -7.91
CA ARG A 100 -6.33 12.85 -8.85
C ARG A 100 -6.04 14.26 -8.32
N LEU A 101 -5.63 14.46 -7.07
CA LEU A 101 -5.23 15.78 -6.55
C LEU A 101 -3.86 16.23 -7.06
N TYR A 102 -3.03 15.29 -7.53
CA TYR A 102 -1.69 15.58 -8.06
C TYR A 102 -1.75 16.08 -9.50
N THR A 103 -0.87 17.03 -9.83
CA THR A 103 -0.85 17.73 -11.13
C THR A 103 0.56 17.82 -11.69
N ASP A 104 0.69 17.98 -13.01
CA ASP A 104 1.96 18.38 -13.63
C ASP A 104 2.12 19.91 -13.68
N GLN A 105 3.21 20.38 -14.31
CA GLN A 105 3.51 21.80 -14.50
C GLN A 105 2.41 22.57 -15.26
N THR A 106 1.55 21.89 -16.03
CA THR A 106 0.43 22.52 -16.74
C THR A 106 -0.78 22.74 -15.84
N GLY A 107 -0.76 22.21 -14.62
CA GLY A 107 -1.90 22.15 -13.71
C GLY A 107 -2.90 21.05 -14.06
N SER A 108 -2.56 20.16 -14.99
CA SER A 108 -3.42 19.04 -15.38
C SER A 108 -3.35 17.94 -14.34
N ASN A 109 -4.51 17.52 -13.83
CA ASN A 109 -4.63 16.46 -12.84
C ASN A 109 -4.37 15.07 -13.45
N ILE A 110 -3.93 14.13 -12.61
CA ILE A 110 -3.95 12.70 -12.96
C ILE A 110 -5.37 12.30 -13.39
N THR A 111 -5.45 11.48 -14.45
CA THR A 111 -6.72 11.05 -15.04
C THR A 111 -7.57 10.22 -14.07
N GLY A 112 -8.89 10.34 -14.21
CA GLY A 112 -9.83 9.39 -13.60
C GLY A 112 -10.25 8.25 -14.53
N ASN A 113 -9.71 8.20 -15.75
CA ASN A 113 -10.09 7.23 -16.77
C ASN A 113 -8.95 6.22 -16.98
N ILE A 114 -9.15 5.03 -16.45
CA ILE A 114 -8.26 3.88 -16.55
C ILE A 114 -9.06 2.72 -17.13
N ALA A 115 -8.57 2.13 -18.21
CA ALA A 115 -9.20 1.00 -18.88
C ALA A 115 -8.20 -0.13 -19.12
N ILE A 116 -8.60 -1.37 -18.87
CA ILE A 116 -7.83 -2.54 -19.31
C ILE A 116 -7.94 -2.62 -20.84
N SER A 117 -6.83 -2.42 -21.53
CA SER A 117 -6.76 -2.35 -23.00
C SER A 117 -6.16 -3.59 -23.65
N GLY A 118 -5.59 -4.50 -22.87
CA GLY A 118 -5.05 -5.76 -23.36
C GLY A 118 -4.42 -6.60 -22.26
N GLU A 119 -4.33 -7.91 -22.49
CA GLU A 119 -3.72 -8.85 -21.57
C GLU A 119 -2.79 -9.81 -22.32
N TYR A 120 -1.63 -10.09 -21.71
CA TYR A 120 -0.66 -11.07 -22.18
C TYR A 120 -0.46 -12.14 -21.12
N TYR A 121 -0.29 -13.39 -21.56
CA TYR A 121 -0.18 -14.55 -20.68
C TYR A 121 1.10 -15.31 -20.99
N ASP A 122 2.02 -15.34 -20.03
CA ASP A 122 3.30 -16.03 -20.13
C ASP A 122 3.38 -17.16 -19.10
N TYR A 123 2.55 -18.17 -19.31
CA TYR A 123 2.56 -19.40 -18.51
C TYR A 123 3.76 -20.32 -18.82
N LYS A 124 4.58 -19.96 -19.83
CA LYS A 124 5.75 -20.74 -20.25
C LYS A 124 7.05 -20.23 -19.62
N TYR A 125 7.00 -19.16 -18.84
CA TYR A 125 8.17 -18.55 -18.22
C TYR A 125 9.22 -18.17 -19.25
N SER A 126 8.89 -17.30 -20.22
CA SER A 126 9.81 -16.96 -21.32
C SER A 126 11.20 -16.48 -20.86
N HIS A 127 11.33 -16.02 -19.61
CA HIS A 127 12.58 -15.61 -18.96
C HIS A 127 12.90 -16.41 -17.69
N GLY A 128 12.36 -17.62 -17.54
CA GLY A 128 12.52 -18.47 -16.35
C GLY A 128 11.68 -18.03 -15.14
N ASN A 129 11.80 -18.72 -14.01
CA ASN A 129 11.02 -18.45 -12.80
C ASN A 129 11.82 -17.71 -11.70
N ARG A 130 13.01 -17.21 -12.03
CA ARG A 130 13.84 -16.36 -11.15
C ARG A 130 14.17 -15.09 -11.90
N LEU A 131 13.60 -13.97 -11.47
CA LEU A 131 13.63 -12.71 -12.19
C LEU A 131 14.39 -11.64 -11.41
N THR A 132 14.96 -10.70 -12.14
CA THR A 132 15.49 -9.43 -11.61
C THR A 132 14.66 -8.28 -12.17
N ARG A 133 14.88 -7.05 -11.67
CA ARG A 133 14.21 -5.85 -12.24
C ARG A 133 14.47 -5.67 -13.74
N LEU A 134 15.67 -6.02 -14.21
CA LEU A 134 15.99 -6.01 -15.65
C LEU A 134 15.20 -7.08 -16.41
N THR A 135 15.05 -8.27 -15.85
CA THR A 135 14.24 -9.33 -16.47
C THR A 135 12.77 -8.94 -16.59
N ILE A 136 12.22 -8.15 -15.67
CA ILE A 136 10.86 -7.60 -15.79
C ILE A 136 10.72 -6.75 -17.06
N GLN A 137 11.71 -5.91 -17.40
CA GLN A 137 11.69 -5.15 -18.66
C GLN A 137 11.77 -6.07 -19.88
N SER A 138 12.55 -7.14 -19.81
CA SER A 138 12.61 -8.16 -20.87
C SER A 138 11.28 -8.90 -21.05
N ILE A 139 10.51 -9.11 -19.97
CA ILE A 139 9.14 -9.67 -20.05
C ILE A 139 8.21 -8.70 -20.78
N ILE A 140 8.28 -7.40 -20.49
CA ILE A 140 7.53 -6.37 -21.22
C ILE A 140 7.92 -6.42 -22.70
N LYS A 141 9.21 -6.48 -23.02
CA LYS A 141 9.70 -6.64 -24.40
C LYS A 141 9.13 -7.88 -25.09
N THR A 142 9.11 -9.03 -24.43
CA THR A 142 8.47 -10.24 -24.98
C THR A 142 7.00 -9.99 -25.27
N SER A 143 6.25 -9.41 -24.33
CA SER A 143 4.80 -9.20 -24.47
C SER A 143 4.40 -8.31 -25.64
N VAL A 144 5.25 -7.33 -26.03
CA VAL A 144 5.00 -6.41 -27.16
C VAL A 144 5.57 -6.89 -28.49
N SER A 145 6.30 -8.00 -28.50
CA SER A 145 6.95 -8.56 -29.69
C SER A 145 6.44 -9.97 -30.04
N SER A 146 5.69 -10.61 -29.13
CA SER A 146 5.23 -11.98 -29.29
C SER A 146 4.21 -12.14 -30.42
N TYR A 147 4.43 -13.06 -31.35
CA TYR A 147 3.44 -13.40 -32.38
C TYR A 147 2.65 -14.65 -31.98
N PRO A 148 1.32 -14.72 -32.23
CA PRO A 148 0.44 -13.73 -32.86
C PRO A 148 -0.27 -12.77 -31.90
N ARG A 149 0.04 -12.80 -30.60
CA ARG A 149 -0.73 -12.12 -29.54
C ARG A 149 0.09 -11.04 -28.81
N ALA A 150 0.78 -10.20 -29.56
CA ALA A 150 1.52 -9.07 -28.99
C ALA A 150 0.56 -8.04 -28.41
N LEU A 151 0.91 -7.50 -27.24
CA LEU A 151 0.38 -6.22 -26.79
C LEU A 151 0.90 -5.10 -27.70
N PRO A 152 0.12 -4.03 -27.92
CA PRO A 152 0.63 -2.88 -28.66
C PRO A 152 1.80 -2.25 -27.90
N LEU A 153 2.74 -1.62 -28.61
CA LEU A 153 3.78 -0.77 -28.02
C LEU A 153 3.24 0.66 -27.90
N ASN A 154 2.50 0.95 -26.84
CA ASN A 154 1.79 2.20 -26.66
C ASN A 154 2.55 3.15 -25.71
N TYR A 155 3.41 3.97 -26.28
CA TYR A 155 4.24 4.93 -25.52
C TYR A 155 3.55 6.28 -25.25
N HIS A 156 2.31 6.49 -25.72
CA HIS A 156 1.59 7.76 -25.53
C HIS A 156 0.78 7.75 -24.23
N ASN A 157 -0.01 6.70 -24.01
CA ASN A 157 -0.86 6.58 -22.83
C ASN A 157 -0.97 5.14 -22.32
N GLY A 158 -0.03 4.28 -22.70
CA GLY A 158 0.05 2.90 -22.22
C GLY A 158 0.75 2.82 -20.87
N LEU A 159 0.19 2.01 -19.97
CA LEU A 159 0.81 1.61 -18.71
C LEU A 159 0.87 0.09 -18.66
N TYR A 160 2.05 -0.47 -18.42
CA TYR A 160 2.25 -1.92 -18.40
C TYR A 160 2.35 -2.42 -16.96
N MET A 161 1.49 -3.36 -16.59
CA MET A 161 1.49 -3.98 -15.27
C MET A 161 1.94 -5.43 -15.40
N VAL A 162 3.09 -5.76 -14.83
CA VAL A 162 3.61 -7.14 -14.78
C VAL A 162 3.21 -7.79 -13.46
N LEU A 163 2.47 -8.88 -13.51
CA LEU A 163 2.04 -9.62 -12.32
C LEU A 163 2.65 -11.02 -12.34
N THR A 164 3.40 -11.36 -11.29
CA THR A 164 4.05 -12.68 -11.18
C THR A 164 3.27 -13.60 -10.23
N SER A 165 3.03 -14.84 -10.68
CA SER A 165 2.32 -15.87 -9.92
C SER A 165 3.11 -16.40 -8.71
N SER A 166 2.47 -17.27 -7.92
CA SER A 166 2.98 -17.79 -6.65
C SER A 166 4.25 -18.63 -6.74
N ASP A 167 4.60 -19.08 -7.95
CA ASP A 167 5.72 -19.96 -8.27
C ASP A 167 6.88 -19.25 -8.99
N VAL A 168 6.86 -17.92 -9.00
CA VAL A 168 7.92 -17.05 -9.55
C VAL A 168 8.64 -16.34 -8.41
N LEU A 169 9.97 -16.40 -8.43
CA LEU A 169 10.85 -15.69 -7.53
C LEU A 169 11.35 -14.41 -8.21
N VAL A 170 11.27 -13.28 -7.53
CA VAL A 170 11.84 -12.02 -7.99
C VAL A 170 12.82 -11.52 -6.94
N GLU A 171 13.96 -11.00 -7.39
CA GLU A 171 14.97 -10.41 -6.50
C GLU A 171 14.36 -9.29 -5.65
N GLU A 172 14.77 -9.22 -4.37
CA GLU A 172 14.24 -8.30 -3.34
C GLU A 172 12.74 -8.39 -2.99
N PHE A 173 11.97 -9.23 -3.70
CA PHE A 173 10.60 -9.54 -3.31
C PHE A 173 10.59 -10.17 -1.91
N CYS A 174 9.64 -9.76 -1.06
CA CYS A 174 9.51 -10.27 0.30
C CYS A 174 10.70 -9.97 1.23
N ARG A 175 11.60 -9.07 0.81
CA ARG A 175 12.76 -8.63 1.60
C ARG A 175 12.79 -7.12 1.74
N ALA A 176 12.73 -6.42 0.60
CA ALA A 176 12.71 -4.96 0.56
C ALA A 176 11.38 -4.44 0.01
N VAL A 177 10.76 -5.16 -0.92
CA VAL A 177 9.57 -4.66 -1.64
C VAL A 177 8.50 -5.72 -1.87
N CYS A 178 7.26 -5.27 -2.06
CA CYS A 178 6.12 -6.08 -2.47
C CYS A 178 5.74 -5.86 -3.95
N GLY A 179 6.16 -4.74 -4.50
CA GLY A 179 6.01 -4.30 -5.87
C GLY A 179 7.05 -3.22 -6.19
N PHE A 180 7.03 -2.71 -7.40
CA PHE A 180 7.67 -1.44 -7.72
C PHE A 180 7.13 -0.88 -9.03
N HIS A 181 7.20 0.43 -9.20
CA HIS A 181 7.10 1.07 -10.50
C HIS A 181 8.44 1.58 -11.01
N TYR A 182 8.54 1.73 -12.33
CA TYR A 182 9.69 2.31 -13.02
C TYR A 182 9.32 2.64 -14.47
N PHE A 183 10.31 3.01 -15.29
CA PHE A 183 10.16 3.16 -16.73
C PHE A 183 11.07 2.21 -17.51
N THR A 184 10.62 1.79 -18.69
CA THR A 184 11.40 0.91 -19.55
C THR A 184 12.59 1.64 -20.15
N PHE A 185 13.71 0.94 -20.32
CA PHE A 185 14.84 1.48 -21.04
C PHE A 185 14.66 1.33 -22.56
N PRO A 186 14.89 2.38 -23.36
CA PRO A 186 14.88 2.28 -24.82
C PRO A 186 15.81 1.19 -25.36
N ALA A 187 16.95 0.95 -24.69
CA ALA A 187 17.89 -0.11 -25.06
C ALA A 187 17.31 -1.54 -24.92
N ILE A 188 16.27 -1.74 -24.10
CA ILE A 188 15.64 -3.05 -23.88
C ILE A 188 14.33 -3.15 -24.68
N VAL A 189 13.43 -2.20 -24.47
CA VAL A 189 12.06 -2.30 -25.01
C VAL A 189 11.93 -1.60 -26.37
N GLY A 190 12.77 -0.59 -26.63
CA GLY A 190 12.76 0.26 -27.83
C GLY A 190 12.21 1.67 -27.58
N VAL A 191 11.53 1.88 -26.45
CA VAL A 191 10.94 3.14 -26.02
C VAL A 191 10.97 3.27 -24.50
N THR A 192 10.88 4.49 -23.99
CA THR A 192 10.65 4.77 -22.57
C THR A 192 9.15 4.79 -22.31
N MET A 193 8.67 3.94 -21.42
CA MET A 193 7.27 3.86 -21.01
C MET A 193 7.18 3.51 -19.54
N PRO A 194 6.22 4.08 -18.79
CA PRO A 194 6.00 3.68 -17.41
C PRO A 194 5.48 2.24 -17.32
N TYR A 195 5.91 1.55 -16.28
CA TYR A 195 5.42 0.23 -15.93
C TYR A 195 5.49 0.03 -14.42
N PHE A 196 4.79 -0.99 -13.93
CA PHE A 196 4.99 -1.46 -12.57
C PHE A 196 4.86 -2.97 -12.49
N TRP A 197 5.41 -3.54 -11.43
CA TRP A 197 5.38 -4.96 -11.14
C TRP A 197 4.86 -5.20 -9.73
N VAL A 198 4.06 -6.26 -9.57
CA VAL A 198 3.62 -6.75 -8.26
C VAL A 198 3.72 -8.28 -8.21
N GLY A 199 4.28 -8.78 -7.11
CA GLY A 199 4.42 -10.22 -6.86
C GLY A 199 3.31 -10.80 -5.99
N TYR A 200 2.92 -12.05 -6.26
CA TYR A 200 2.03 -12.79 -5.37
C TYR A 200 2.76 -13.24 -4.09
N SER A 201 2.42 -12.63 -2.96
CA SER A 201 3.12 -12.85 -1.69
C SER A 201 2.62 -14.05 -0.89
N GLY A 202 1.44 -14.57 -1.21
CA GLY A 202 0.75 -15.59 -0.42
C GLY A 202 1.58 -16.85 -0.13
N SER A 203 2.45 -17.25 -1.05
CA SER A 203 3.34 -18.42 -0.93
C SER A 203 4.70 -18.11 -0.28
N GLN A 204 5.17 -16.86 -0.35
CA GLN A 204 6.54 -16.49 0.01
C GLN A 204 6.62 -15.67 1.31
N CYS A 205 5.78 -14.65 1.46
CA CYS A 205 5.80 -13.74 2.60
C CYS A 205 4.43 -13.10 2.89
N PRO A 206 3.37 -13.90 3.11
CA PRO A 206 2.03 -13.34 3.32
C PRO A 206 2.00 -12.34 4.47
N GLY A 207 2.74 -12.57 5.56
CA GLY A 207 2.80 -11.65 6.70
C GLY A 207 3.42 -10.27 6.43
N MET A 208 4.13 -10.08 5.32
CA MET A 208 4.77 -8.80 4.96
C MET A 208 3.95 -8.06 3.90
N CYS A 209 3.62 -8.76 2.80
CA CYS A 209 3.02 -8.14 1.61
C CYS A 209 1.51 -8.46 1.45
N ALA A 210 0.92 -9.16 2.41
CA ALA A 210 -0.53 -9.37 2.50
C ALA A 210 -1.07 -8.97 3.88
N TYR A 211 -0.36 -8.08 4.59
CA TYR A 211 -0.92 -7.43 5.77
C TYR A 211 -2.19 -6.65 5.38
N PRO A 212 -3.27 -6.66 6.19
CA PRO A 212 -3.44 -7.34 7.48
C PRO A 212 -4.06 -8.75 7.40
N PHE A 213 -4.15 -9.33 6.20
CA PHE A 213 -4.74 -10.65 5.96
C PHE A 213 -3.85 -11.82 6.36
N ALA A 214 -2.60 -11.54 6.68
CA ALA A 214 -1.67 -12.51 7.25
C ALA A 214 -0.70 -11.82 8.21
N TRP A 215 -0.20 -12.59 9.18
CA TRP A 215 0.77 -12.14 10.17
C TRP A 215 2.08 -12.91 10.02
N PRO A 216 3.26 -12.27 10.17
CA PRO A 216 4.51 -12.99 10.05
C PRO A 216 4.66 -14.06 11.13
N LYS A 217 5.05 -15.28 10.73
CA LYS A 217 5.11 -16.48 11.60
C LYS A 217 6.01 -16.31 12.84
N TYR A 218 6.96 -15.38 12.81
CA TYR A 218 7.93 -15.16 13.88
C TYR A 218 7.75 -13.83 14.62
N SER A 219 6.67 -13.08 14.36
CA SER A 219 6.44 -11.72 14.90
C SER A 219 5.58 -11.70 16.17
N GLY A 220 5.65 -12.75 17.00
CA GLY A 220 4.82 -12.85 18.21
C GLY A 220 3.32 -12.90 17.89
N LYS A 221 2.48 -12.51 18.87
CA LYS A 221 1.02 -12.47 18.66
C LYS A 221 0.62 -11.23 17.84
N PRO A 222 -0.36 -11.35 16.93
CA PRO A 222 -0.90 -10.19 16.24
C PRO A 222 -1.47 -9.16 17.23
N PRO A 223 -1.46 -7.85 16.92
CA PRO A 223 -2.02 -6.82 17.77
C PRO A 223 -3.49 -7.12 18.10
N PRO A 224 -3.93 -6.90 19.35
CA PRO A 224 -5.35 -6.96 19.69
C PRO A 224 -6.10 -5.92 18.85
N GLY A 225 -7.15 -6.32 18.13
CA GLY A 225 -8.04 -5.37 17.42
C GLY A 225 -8.37 -5.72 15.98
N SER A 226 -7.58 -6.55 15.30
CA SER A 226 -8.00 -7.09 13.99
C SER A 226 -9.04 -8.17 14.23
N SER A 227 -10.28 -7.94 13.82
CA SER A 227 -11.42 -8.76 14.23
C SER A 227 -11.61 -10.07 13.46
N GLY A 228 -10.54 -10.85 13.29
CA GLY A 228 -10.64 -12.18 12.72
C GLY A 228 -9.99 -13.24 13.59
N VAL A 229 -9.80 -14.44 13.03
CA VAL A 229 -9.26 -15.60 13.76
C VAL A 229 -7.86 -15.28 14.25
N ASP A 230 -7.58 -15.50 15.54
CA ASP A 230 -6.31 -15.16 16.20
C ASP A 230 -5.88 -13.69 16.08
N ASN A 231 -6.84 -12.78 15.88
CA ASN A 231 -6.61 -11.36 15.54
C ASN A 231 -6.00 -11.11 14.16
N ILE A 232 -6.19 -12.01 13.19
CA ILE A 232 -5.80 -11.82 11.78
C ILE A 232 -7.05 -11.47 10.97
N MET A 233 -6.99 -10.40 10.17
CA MET A 233 -8.15 -9.94 9.39
C MET A 233 -8.48 -10.93 8.26
N GLY A 234 -9.76 -11.23 8.06
CA GLY A 234 -10.20 -12.05 6.94
C GLY A 234 -10.07 -11.32 5.61
N ALA A 235 -9.65 -12.04 4.56
CA ALA A 235 -9.46 -11.53 3.20
C ALA A 235 -10.82 -11.50 2.45
N PRO A 236 -11.33 -10.33 2.02
CA PRO A 236 -12.70 -10.19 1.50
C PRO A 236 -12.96 -10.92 0.18
N ASN A 237 -11.93 -11.35 -0.54
CA ASN A 237 -12.04 -12.12 -1.78
C ASN A 237 -11.51 -13.56 -1.66
N GLY A 238 -11.27 -14.02 -0.44
CA GLY A 238 -11.02 -15.42 -0.09
C GLY A 238 -9.57 -15.89 -0.18
N ASP A 239 -8.66 -15.08 -0.73
CA ASP A 239 -7.22 -15.39 -0.76
C ASP A 239 -6.41 -14.19 -0.26
N ALA A 240 -5.68 -14.40 0.83
CA ALA A 240 -4.88 -13.35 1.46
C ALA A 240 -3.79 -12.80 0.52
N GLY A 241 -3.17 -13.65 -0.30
CA GLY A 241 -2.14 -13.22 -1.24
C GLY A 241 -2.69 -12.29 -2.32
N ALA A 242 -3.81 -12.66 -2.94
CA ALA A 242 -4.48 -11.87 -3.96
C ALA A 242 -5.06 -10.57 -3.39
N ASP A 243 -5.68 -10.60 -2.21
CA ASP A 243 -6.18 -9.38 -1.55
C ASP A 243 -5.04 -8.46 -1.08
N GLY A 244 -3.92 -9.03 -0.64
CA GLY A 244 -2.68 -8.28 -0.39
C GLY A 244 -2.16 -7.60 -1.65
N MET A 245 -2.12 -8.33 -2.78
CA MET A 245 -1.74 -7.75 -4.07
C MET A 245 -2.64 -6.59 -4.47
N ILE A 246 -3.93 -6.58 -4.13
CA ILE A 246 -4.81 -5.43 -4.46
C ILE A 246 -4.28 -4.13 -3.84
N SER A 247 -3.90 -4.15 -2.56
CA SER A 247 -3.35 -2.95 -1.92
C SER A 247 -2.01 -2.54 -2.54
N VAL A 248 -1.16 -3.49 -2.92
CA VAL A 248 0.13 -3.19 -3.57
C VAL A 248 -0.09 -2.66 -4.99
N ILE A 249 -1.01 -3.24 -5.77
CA ILE A 249 -1.39 -2.70 -7.10
C ILE A 249 -1.92 -1.28 -6.96
N ALA A 250 -2.74 -0.99 -5.96
CA ALA A 250 -3.25 0.34 -5.68
C ALA A 250 -2.09 1.32 -5.39
N HIS A 251 -1.16 0.93 -4.53
CA HIS A 251 0.05 1.67 -4.19
C HIS A 251 0.88 2.01 -5.43
N GLU A 252 1.33 0.98 -6.16
CA GLU A 252 2.19 1.16 -7.34
C GLU A 252 1.50 1.95 -8.45
N LEU A 253 0.18 1.77 -8.62
CA LEU A 253 -0.60 2.50 -9.60
C LEU A 253 -0.73 3.99 -9.25
N ALA A 254 -0.89 4.32 -7.96
CA ALA A 254 -0.92 5.71 -7.50
C ALA A 254 0.44 6.38 -7.75
N GLU A 255 1.51 5.69 -7.39
CA GLU A 255 2.88 6.18 -7.53
C GLU A 255 3.30 6.36 -8.97
N VAL A 256 3.15 5.35 -9.83
CA VAL A 256 3.45 5.48 -11.26
C VAL A 256 2.58 6.53 -11.96
N SER A 257 1.38 6.81 -11.44
CA SER A 257 0.54 7.88 -11.99
C SER A 257 1.01 9.27 -11.61
N SER A 258 1.56 9.42 -10.40
CA SER A 258 2.09 10.68 -9.88
C SER A 258 3.56 10.91 -10.20
N ASN A 259 4.30 9.84 -10.50
CA ASN A 259 5.74 9.88 -10.72
C ASN A 259 6.24 8.86 -11.78
N PRO A 260 5.67 8.83 -13.00
CA PRO A 260 5.95 7.81 -14.01
C PRO A 260 7.41 7.70 -14.46
N LEU A 261 8.19 8.78 -14.33
CA LEU A 261 9.60 8.85 -14.73
C LEU A 261 10.55 9.08 -13.54
N VAL A 262 10.06 8.94 -12.30
CA VAL A 262 10.85 9.10 -11.06
C VAL A 262 11.46 10.51 -10.94
N ASN A 263 10.72 11.54 -11.37
CA ASN A 263 11.12 12.94 -11.33
C ASN A 263 9.94 13.94 -11.18
N ALA A 264 8.79 13.54 -10.65
CA ALA A 264 7.59 14.37 -10.49
C ALA A 264 7.20 14.55 -9.02
N TRP A 265 6.39 13.69 -8.40
CA TRP A 265 5.94 13.89 -7.00
C TRP A 265 6.65 12.96 -6.01
N TYR A 266 7.50 13.53 -5.14
CA TYR A 266 8.12 12.82 -4.03
C TYR A 266 8.59 13.78 -2.93
N ALA A 267 8.85 13.26 -1.73
CA ALA A 267 9.24 14.05 -0.59
C ALA A 267 10.75 14.34 -0.57
N GLY A 268 11.09 15.61 -0.30
CA GLY A 268 12.47 16.10 -0.27
C GLY A 268 13.09 16.33 -1.65
N ASP A 269 14.34 16.80 -1.66
CA ASP A 269 15.08 17.18 -2.87
C ASP A 269 15.91 16.05 -3.49
N ASP A 270 16.09 14.93 -2.76
CA ASP A 270 16.97 13.84 -3.17
C ASP A 270 16.23 12.79 -4.00
N PRO A 271 16.50 12.68 -5.32
CA PRO A 271 15.83 11.71 -6.18
C PRO A 271 16.36 10.27 -6.02
N THR A 272 17.36 10.02 -5.16
CA THR A 272 18.00 8.69 -5.06
C THR A 272 17.16 7.68 -4.27
N ALA A 273 16.31 8.14 -3.36
CA ALA A 273 15.36 7.33 -2.59
C ALA A 273 14.07 8.14 -2.34
N PRO A 274 13.31 8.45 -3.41
CA PRO A 274 12.13 9.29 -3.31
C PRO A 274 11.09 8.61 -2.45
N THR A 275 10.66 9.25 -1.36
CA THR A 275 9.47 8.80 -0.61
C THR A 275 8.24 9.39 -1.29
N GLU A 276 7.44 8.55 -1.92
CA GLU A 276 6.34 8.97 -2.78
C GLU A 276 4.99 9.02 -2.07
N ILE A 277 3.92 9.29 -2.82
CA ILE A 277 2.61 9.61 -2.28
C ILE A 277 1.95 8.43 -1.54
N ALA A 278 2.28 7.20 -1.90
CA ALA A 278 1.75 5.99 -1.27
C ALA A 278 2.69 5.48 -0.17
N ASP A 279 4.01 5.60 -0.35
CA ASP A 279 5.02 5.33 0.69
C ASP A 279 4.71 5.98 2.04
N LEU A 280 4.28 7.25 2.01
CA LEU A 280 3.95 8.02 3.22
C LEU A 280 2.83 7.40 4.07
N CYS A 281 2.05 6.49 3.48
CA CYS A 281 0.80 5.96 4.06
C CYS A 281 0.75 4.44 4.13
N VAL A 282 1.90 3.77 3.96
CA VAL A 282 2.00 2.32 4.08
C VAL A 282 1.44 1.86 5.43
N GLY A 283 0.50 0.91 5.36
CA GLY A 283 -0.13 0.33 6.54
C GLY A 283 -1.30 1.13 7.13
N VAL A 284 -1.67 2.28 6.57
CA VAL A 284 -2.83 3.08 7.01
C VAL A 284 -4.02 2.74 6.11
N TYR A 285 -5.09 2.14 6.66
CA TYR A 285 -6.28 1.75 5.90
C TYR A 285 -7.57 2.39 6.40
N GLY A 286 -7.52 3.05 7.56
CA GLY A 286 -8.66 3.63 8.24
C GLY A 286 -8.24 4.65 9.28
N SER A 287 -9.23 5.38 9.82
CA SER A 287 -8.98 6.34 10.89
C SER A 287 -8.40 5.64 12.13
N GLY A 288 -7.42 6.26 12.79
CA GLY A 288 -6.61 5.66 13.85
C GLY A 288 -5.57 4.65 13.36
N GLY A 289 -5.35 4.53 12.05
CA GLY A 289 -4.33 3.65 11.46
C GLY A 289 -2.91 4.23 11.50
N GLY A 290 -1.92 3.36 11.30
CA GLY A 290 -0.48 3.69 11.33
C GLY A 290 0.28 2.90 12.39
N GLY A 291 1.62 2.84 12.27
CA GLY A 291 2.48 2.15 13.25
C GLY A 291 2.18 0.66 13.45
N GLY A 292 1.62 0.00 12.43
CA GLY A 292 1.21 -1.41 12.49
C GLY A 292 -0.26 -1.64 12.91
N TYR A 293 -1.04 -0.58 13.12
CA TYR A 293 -2.49 -0.64 13.29
C TYR A 293 -3.19 -0.35 11.96
N VAL A 294 -4.16 -1.20 11.59
CA VAL A 294 -4.93 -1.05 10.34
C VAL A 294 -5.77 0.23 10.33
N GLY A 295 -6.24 0.65 11.49
CA GLY A 295 -7.28 1.67 11.65
C GLY A 295 -8.69 1.10 11.53
N GLU A 296 -9.69 1.97 11.71
CA GLU A 296 -11.12 1.63 11.64
C GLU A 296 -11.53 1.35 10.19
N VAL A 297 -11.93 0.10 9.94
CA VAL A 297 -12.35 -0.40 8.62
C VAL A 297 -13.66 -1.17 8.73
N TYR A 298 -14.40 -1.24 7.62
CA TYR A 298 -15.67 -1.98 7.57
C TYR A 298 -15.45 -3.49 7.59
N LYS A 299 -16.51 -4.22 7.93
CA LYS A 299 -16.53 -5.69 7.92
C LYS A 299 -17.70 -6.20 7.10
N ASP A 300 -17.47 -7.24 6.32
CA ASP A 300 -18.56 -7.93 5.64
C ASP A 300 -19.33 -8.89 6.56
N SER A 301 -20.34 -9.55 6.02
CA SER A 301 -21.16 -10.52 6.76
C SER A 301 -20.39 -11.73 7.28
N TRP A 302 -19.20 -12.01 6.74
CA TRP A 302 -18.31 -13.07 7.17
C TRP A 302 -17.20 -12.58 8.11
N GLY A 303 -17.17 -11.28 8.41
CA GLY A 303 -16.16 -10.65 9.25
C GLY A 303 -14.85 -10.27 8.53
N ASN A 304 -14.80 -10.38 7.20
CA ASN A 304 -13.62 -9.93 6.44
C ASN A 304 -13.58 -8.41 6.38
N GLY A 305 -12.37 -7.84 6.49
CA GLY A 305 -12.18 -6.40 6.54
C GLY A 305 -12.04 -5.77 5.15
N PHE A 306 -12.58 -4.56 4.99
CA PHE A 306 -12.49 -3.80 3.76
C PHE A 306 -12.68 -2.30 4.04
N ASN A 307 -12.19 -1.43 3.15
CA ASN A 307 -12.41 0.02 3.26
C ASN A 307 -12.99 0.66 2.00
N VAL A 308 -13.09 -0.09 0.90
CA VAL A 308 -13.71 0.36 -0.35
C VAL A 308 -14.51 -0.76 -1.02
N ASN A 309 -15.60 -0.38 -1.69
CA ASN A 309 -16.40 -1.26 -2.54
C ASN A 309 -15.95 -1.15 -4.00
N GLY A 310 -16.07 -2.27 -4.71
CA GLY A 310 -15.82 -2.35 -6.14
C GLY A 310 -17.02 -2.85 -6.93
N VAL A 311 -16.78 -3.08 -8.22
CA VAL A 311 -17.77 -3.67 -9.14
C VAL A 311 -18.15 -5.09 -8.70
N ARG A 312 -19.32 -5.55 -9.15
CA ARG A 312 -19.79 -6.93 -8.93
C ARG A 312 -19.85 -7.36 -7.46
N GLY A 313 -20.05 -6.40 -6.56
CA GLY A 313 -20.14 -6.66 -5.11
C GLY A 313 -18.80 -7.00 -4.46
N ARG A 314 -17.68 -6.83 -5.18
CA ARG A 314 -16.34 -7.00 -4.62
C ARG A 314 -16.08 -5.96 -3.54
N LYS A 315 -15.31 -6.36 -2.53
CA LYS A 315 -14.84 -5.51 -1.44
C LYS A 315 -13.33 -5.58 -1.42
N PHE A 316 -12.68 -4.45 -1.18
CA PHE A 316 -11.23 -4.37 -1.17
C PHE A 316 -10.75 -3.58 0.05
N LEU A 317 -9.54 -3.90 0.48
CA LEU A 317 -8.81 -3.14 1.47
C LEU A 317 -7.58 -2.54 0.77
N VAL A 318 -7.57 -1.22 0.62
CA VAL A 318 -6.48 -0.49 -0.02
C VAL A 318 -5.88 0.50 0.94
N GLN A 319 -4.55 0.60 0.98
CA GLN A 319 -3.91 1.62 1.82
C GLN A 319 -4.38 3.02 1.42
N TRP A 320 -4.36 3.95 2.35
CA TRP A 320 -4.57 5.36 2.08
C TRP A 320 -3.39 5.95 1.31
N ILE A 321 -3.61 7.14 0.75
CA ILE A 321 -2.61 7.89 0.00
C ILE A 321 -2.45 9.25 0.67
N TRP A 322 -1.26 9.84 0.60
CA TRP A 322 -1.04 11.18 1.10
C TRP A 322 -1.96 12.16 0.36
N ASN A 323 -2.77 12.91 1.09
CA ASN A 323 -3.62 13.93 0.53
C ASN A 323 -2.89 15.28 0.64
N PRO A 324 -2.49 15.91 -0.48
CA PRO A 324 -1.68 17.12 -0.44
C PRO A 324 -2.45 18.34 0.10
N VAL A 325 -3.79 18.31 0.03
CA VAL A 325 -4.66 19.37 0.55
C VAL A 325 -4.83 19.25 2.06
N LYS A 326 -5.07 18.02 2.55
CA LYS A 326 -5.26 17.73 3.98
C LYS A 326 -3.94 17.57 4.74
N ARG A 327 -2.81 17.38 4.04
CA ARG A 327 -1.47 17.12 4.59
C ARG A 327 -1.45 15.96 5.60
N ARG A 328 -2.10 14.86 5.22
CA ARG A 328 -2.12 13.58 5.96
C ARG A 328 -2.52 12.45 5.03
N CYS A 329 -2.35 11.21 5.49
CA CYS A 329 -2.95 10.06 4.83
C CYS A 329 -4.47 10.16 4.84
N PHE A 330 -5.09 9.86 3.71
CA PHE A 330 -6.54 9.95 3.58
C PHE A 330 -7.09 8.86 2.68
N GLY A 331 -8.26 8.35 3.07
CA GLY A 331 -9.11 7.52 2.23
C GLY A 331 -10.58 7.87 2.43
N PRO A 332 -11.45 7.39 1.54
CA PRO A 332 -12.87 7.75 1.53
C PRO A 332 -13.65 7.22 2.74
N ASN A 333 -13.07 6.30 3.52
CA ASN A 333 -13.61 5.82 4.80
C ASN A 333 -13.12 6.62 6.02
N ALA A 334 -12.41 7.73 5.84
CA ALA A 334 -12.03 8.61 6.94
C ALA A 334 -13.29 9.13 7.68
N MET A 335 -13.21 9.20 9.01
CA MET A 335 -14.35 9.54 9.86
C MET A 335 -14.51 11.05 10.16
N ASP A 336 -13.68 11.90 9.55
CA ASP A 336 -13.53 13.33 9.88
C ASP A 336 -13.78 14.30 8.71
#